data_AF-A0A0K8Q2M3-F1
#
_entry.id   AF-A0A0K8Q2M3-F1
#
_cell.length_a   1.000
_cell.length_b   1.000
_cell.length_c   1.000
_cell.angle_alpha   90.00
_cell.angle_beta   90.00
_cell.angle_gamma   90.00
#
_symmetry.space_group_name_H-M   'P 1'
#
loop_
_entity.id
_entity.type
_entity.pdbx_description
1 polymer ?
#
loop_
_entity_poly.entity_id
_entity_poly.type
_entity_poly.pdbx_seq_one_letter_code
_entity_poly.pdbx_strand_id
1 'polypeptide(L)'
;LDAPDRPSMAILLDSPAWAARRTAGDRDGLPGDVLTRMMRWPSVQRVWLPAWIRDRDAVLDKLEMAFAEAASGLSAPVLNSSIGELPSGLPPVAFSTAGSVFGHVPAAAPVPLLASAAGGSRIATAVVEPESPAYKPWTIRRFGSIDVLDSLPSRRAAASVREAIRAIVEAEGPVHQERLAKLTCAAFGLNKVNPQRSNSVLDVLDTSVHRCDEDGFIWDASIDREEWSEFRTTGQDVDRKPEHISVVELRNAMVEIVRLSGGISVSELHRETIRVFGGKRRTVGITARLNEGLQYGVDSERLELRGDVVHLFG
;
A
#
# COMPACT_ATOMS: atom_id res chain seq x y z
N LEU A 1 -13.71 18.59 -24.78
CA LEU A 1 -13.02 18.03 -23.60
C LEU A 1 -13.97 17.01 -23.00
N ASP A 2 -13.99 15.81 -23.60
CA ASP A 2 -14.88 14.73 -23.18
C ASP A 2 -14.35 14.06 -21.91
N ALA A 3 -15.21 13.89 -20.91
CA ALA A 3 -14.99 13.17 -19.64
C ALA A 3 -13.81 13.67 -18.76
N PRO A 4 -14.00 14.69 -17.90
CA PRO A 4 -12.96 15.20 -16.98
C PRO A 4 -12.47 14.18 -15.94
N ASP A 5 -13.19 13.07 -15.74
CA ASP A 5 -12.86 12.02 -14.78
C ASP A 5 -12.01 10.88 -15.38
N ARG A 6 -11.63 10.94 -16.67
CA ARG A 6 -10.83 9.88 -17.31
C ARG A 6 -9.33 10.19 -17.18
N PRO A 7 -8.56 9.38 -16.41
CA PRO A 7 -7.12 9.57 -16.33
C PRO A 7 -6.49 9.36 -17.72
N SER A 8 -5.78 10.38 -18.21
CA SER A 8 -5.24 10.41 -19.58
C SER A 8 -3.73 10.15 -19.62
N MET A 9 -2.98 10.69 -18.66
CA MET A 9 -1.52 10.53 -18.59
C MET A 9 -1.00 10.75 -17.17
N ALA A 10 -0.16 9.83 -16.66
CA ALA A 10 0.53 9.97 -15.39
C ALA A 10 1.92 10.56 -15.62
N ILE A 11 2.41 11.36 -14.66
CA ILE A 11 3.78 11.89 -14.69
C ILE A 11 4.52 11.46 -13.42
N LEU A 12 5.65 10.79 -13.60
CA LEU A 12 6.59 10.41 -12.55
C LEU A 12 7.69 11.47 -12.46
N LEU A 13 7.86 12.05 -11.28
CA LEU A 13 8.87 13.07 -11.01
C LEU A 13 10.04 12.45 -10.23
N ASP A 14 11.25 12.59 -10.78
CA ASP A 14 12.50 12.19 -10.12
C ASP A 14 12.86 13.17 -8.99
N SER A 15 12.26 12.98 -7.82
CA SER A 15 12.52 13.78 -6.62
C SER A 15 13.69 13.24 -5.79
N PRO A 16 14.32 14.02 -4.90
CA PRO A 16 15.33 13.50 -3.97
C PRO A 16 14.85 12.32 -3.12
N ALA A 17 13.55 12.29 -2.79
CA ALA A 17 12.90 11.16 -2.11
C ALA A 17 12.78 9.92 -3.01
N TRP A 18 12.66 10.10 -4.33
CA TRP A 18 12.66 9.03 -5.33
C TRP A 18 14.04 8.40 -5.51
N ALA A 19 15.08 9.24 -5.53
CA ALA A 19 16.47 8.81 -5.65
C ALA A 19 16.98 8.04 -4.43
N ALA A 20 16.37 8.22 -3.25
CA ALA A 20 16.73 7.53 -2.00
C ALA A 20 16.30 6.05 -1.94
N ARG A 21 15.52 5.57 -2.92
CA ARG A 21 15.08 4.16 -2.99
C ARG A 21 16.22 3.24 -3.44
N ARG A 22 16.35 2.08 -2.79
CA ARG A 22 17.54 1.20 -2.90
C ARG A 22 17.68 0.47 -4.23
N THR A 23 16.60 0.04 -4.88
CA THR A 23 16.72 -0.78 -6.11
C THR A 23 16.16 -0.07 -7.33
N ALA A 24 16.75 -0.35 -8.50
CA ALA A 24 16.23 0.13 -9.79
C ALA A 24 14.83 -0.44 -10.09
N GLY A 25 14.51 -1.63 -9.57
CA GLY A 25 13.16 -2.23 -9.66
C GLY A 25 12.09 -1.37 -8.98
N ASP A 26 12.36 -0.86 -7.78
CA ASP A 26 11.43 -0.01 -7.01
C ASP A 26 11.29 1.42 -7.57
N ARG A 27 12.29 1.85 -8.34
CA ARG A 27 12.37 3.19 -8.95
C ARG A 27 11.81 3.22 -10.37
N ASP A 28 11.96 2.15 -11.13
CA ASP A 28 11.72 2.18 -12.57
C ASP A 28 10.71 1.11 -13.04
N GLY A 29 10.61 -0.03 -12.34
CA GLY A 29 9.69 -1.12 -12.69
C GLY A 29 8.33 -1.01 -11.99
N LEU A 30 8.34 -0.93 -10.66
CA LEU A 30 7.16 -0.94 -9.80
C LEU A 30 6.13 0.18 -10.12
N PRO A 31 6.54 1.44 -10.35
CA PRO A 31 5.60 2.53 -10.63
C PRO A 31 5.02 2.45 -12.04
N GLY A 32 5.83 2.04 -13.02
CA GLY A 32 5.40 1.88 -14.41
C GLY A 32 4.38 0.75 -14.56
N ASP A 33 4.63 -0.39 -13.92
CA ASP A 33 3.73 -1.55 -13.95
C ASP A 33 2.44 -1.30 -13.14
N VAL A 34 2.51 -0.64 -11.98
CA VAL A 34 1.30 -0.30 -11.20
C VAL A 34 0.44 0.72 -11.95
N LEU A 35 1.02 1.77 -12.53
CA LEU A 35 0.25 2.80 -13.23
C LEU A 35 -0.35 2.29 -14.55
N THR A 36 0.41 1.49 -15.30
CA THR A 36 -0.01 1.01 -16.63
C THR A 36 -0.85 -0.26 -16.55
N ARG A 37 -0.40 -1.30 -15.82
CA ARG A 37 -1.10 -2.60 -15.76
C ARG A 37 -2.24 -2.61 -14.73
N MET A 38 -2.03 -2.05 -13.54
CA MET A 38 -3.05 -2.11 -12.47
C MET A 38 -4.04 -0.94 -12.51
N MET A 39 -3.55 0.28 -12.72
CA MET A 39 -4.40 1.49 -12.75
C MET A 39 -4.88 1.85 -14.16
N ARG A 40 -4.43 1.12 -15.18
CA ARG A 40 -4.82 1.27 -16.61
C ARG A 40 -4.67 2.69 -17.15
N TRP A 41 -3.66 3.43 -16.67
CA TRP A 41 -3.37 4.75 -17.24
C TRP A 41 -2.89 4.58 -18.68
N PRO A 42 -3.47 5.31 -19.65
CA PRO A 42 -3.13 5.13 -21.06
C PRO A 42 -1.66 5.47 -21.39
N SER A 43 -1.07 6.37 -20.62
CA SER A 43 0.31 6.84 -20.79
C SER A 43 0.93 7.17 -19.44
N VAL A 44 2.20 6.82 -19.27
CA VAL A 44 3.00 7.14 -18.08
C VAL A 44 4.31 7.75 -18.56
N GLN A 45 4.54 9.02 -18.23
CA GLN A 45 5.74 9.77 -18.62
C GLN A 45 6.63 10.00 -17.40
N ARG A 46 7.95 9.99 -17.60
CA ARG A 46 8.92 10.30 -16.55
C ARG A 46 9.67 11.57 -16.86
N VAL A 47 9.75 12.47 -15.88
CA VAL A 47 10.54 13.70 -15.97
C VAL A 47 11.76 13.59 -15.06
N TRP A 48 12.93 13.60 -15.70
CA TRP A 48 14.22 13.63 -15.03
C TRP A 48 14.62 15.06 -14.70
N LEU A 49 15.01 15.32 -13.44
CA LEU A 49 15.40 16.66 -12.99
C LEU A 49 16.58 17.25 -13.79
N PRO A 50 17.65 16.49 -14.16
CA PRO A 50 18.73 17.03 -14.99
C PRO A 50 18.28 17.47 -16.40
N ALA A 51 17.32 16.75 -17.00
CA ALA A 51 16.79 17.12 -18.32
C ALA A 51 15.96 18.39 -18.23
N TRP A 52 15.12 18.51 -17.19
CA TRP A 52 14.31 19.70 -16.91
C TRP A 52 15.16 20.96 -16.66
N ILE A 53 16.28 20.82 -15.93
CA ILE A 53 17.19 21.95 -15.67
C ILE A 53 17.93 22.38 -16.94
N ARG A 54 18.26 21.43 -17.83
CA ARG A 54 18.99 21.71 -19.06
C ARG A 54 18.12 22.45 -20.08
N ASP A 55 16.89 21.98 -20.29
CA ASP A 55 15.97 22.54 -21.27
C ASP A 55 14.53 22.19 -20.88
N ARG A 56 13.85 23.15 -20.25
CA ARG A 56 12.49 22.97 -19.77
C ARG A 56 11.49 22.91 -20.91
N ASP A 57 11.65 23.77 -21.92
CA ASP A 57 10.66 23.93 -22.99
C ASP A 57 10.61 22.65 -23.84
N ALA A 58 11.77 22.06 -24.15
CA ALA A 58 11.83 20.77 -24.85
C ALA A 58 11.20 19.60 -24.06
N VAL A 59 11.17 19.66 -22.73
CA VAL A 59 10.48 18.65 -21.90
C VAL A 59 8.97 18.88 -21.93
N LEU A 60 8.52 20.13 -21.89
CA LEU A 60 7.10 20.48 -21.98
C LEU A 60 6.52 20.10 -23.35
N ASP A 61 7.21 20.43 -24.45
CA ASP A 61 6.78 20.07 -25.81
C ASP A 61 6.55 18.57 -25.96
N LYS A 62 7.43 17.75 -25.37
CA LYS A 62 7.30 16.28 -25.38
C LYS A 62 6.13 15.79 -24.54
N LEU A 63 5.87 16.41 -23.39
CA LEU A 63 4.73 16.06 -22.54
C LEU A 63 3.40 16.43 -23.23
N GLU A 64 3.35 17.56 -23.93
CA GLU A 64 2.18 17.97 -24.71
C GLU A 64 1.90 17.01 -25.87
N MET A 65 2.95 16.58 -26.59
CA MET A 65 2.82 15.55 -27.63
C MET A 65 2.32 14.22 -27.06
N ALA A 66 2.94 13.73 -25.99
CA ALA A 66 2.54 12.47 -25.35
C ALA A 66 1.11 12.51 -24.79
N PHE A 67 0.68 13.68 -24.29
CA PHE A 67 -0.69 13.91 -23.85
C PHE A 67 -1.68 13.90 -25.01
N ALA A 68 -1.36 14.56 -26.14
CA ALA A 68 -2.21 14.58 -27.33
C ALA A 68 -2.38 13.17 -27.93
N GLU A 69 -1.32 12.36 -27.94
CA GLU A 69 -1.36 10.96 -28.38
C GLU A 69 -2.23 10.09 -27.45
N ALA A 70 -2.06 10.24 -26.13
CA ALA A 70 -2.85 9.52 -25.14
C ALA A 70 -4.34 9.90 -25.18
N ALA A 71 -4.64 11.19 -25.40
CA ALA A 71 -6.02 11.70 -25.52
C ALA A 71 -6.71 11.21 -26.80
N SER A 72 -5.96 10.94 -27.87
CA SER A 72 -6.48 10.46 -29.15
C SER A 72 -6.77 8.95 -29.19
N GLY A 73 -6.46 8.20 -28.11
CA GLY A 73 -6.81 6.79 -27.95
C GLY A 73 -6.03 5.82 -28.86
N LEU A 74 -4.93 6.26 -29.47
CA LEU A 74 -4.20 5.52 -30.51
C LEU A 74 -3.05 4.63 -29.99
N SER A 75 -2.86 4.47 -28.67
CA SER A 75 -1.72 3.69 -28.16
C SER A 75 -2.11 2.37 -27.50
N ALA A 76 -1.57 1.27 -28.03
CA ALA A 76 -1.28 0.06 -27.27
C ALA A 76 -0.16 0.35 -26.23
N PRO A 77 -0.03 -0.44 -25.14
CA PRO A 77 0.92 -0.13 -24.08
C PRO A 77 2.36 -0.32 -24.59
N VAL A 78 3.07 0.78 -24.84
CA VAL A 78 4.50 0.76 -25.13
C VAL A 78 5.24 0.85 -23.80
N LEU A 79 5.96 -0.23 -23.44
CA LEU A 79 6.83 -0.27 -22.27
C LEU A 79 7.97 0.76 -22.41
N ASN A 80 8.10 1.64 -21.42
CA ASN A 80 9.23 2.53 -21.12
C ASN A 80 9.89 3.22 -22.32
N SER A 81 9.30 4.34 -22.76
CA SER A 81 10.08 5.36 -23.50
C SER A 81 10.86 6.23 -22.51
N SER A 82 12.06 5.77 -22.14
CA SER A 82 13.03 6.62 -21.46
C SER A 82 13.43 7.77 -22.38
N ILE A 83 13.20 9.01 -21.95
CA ILE A 83 13.65 10.20 -22.68
C ILE A 83 15.17 10.33 -22.50
N GLY A 84 15.92 9.58 -23.32
CA GLY A 84 17.36 9.72 -23.53
C GLY A 84 18.15 8.41 -23.51
N GLU A 85 18.43 7.82 -24.68
CA GLU A 85 19.62 6.97 -24.88
C GLU A 85 20.09 6.95 -26.35
N LEU A 86 21.41 6.85 -26.55
CA LEU A 86 22.18 6.96 -27.81
C LEU A 86 22.12 5.66 -28.68
N PRO A 87 22.37 5.72 -30.01
CA PRO A 87 21.94 4.67 -30.95
C PRO A 87 23.02 3.63 -31.27
N SER A 88 22.61 2.36 -31.46
CA SER A 88 23.24 1.30 -32.30
C SER A 88 22.40 0.01 -32.14
N GLY A 89 21.87 -0.74 -33.11
CA GLY A 89 21.79 -0.69 -34.58
C GLY A 89 21.31 -2.07 -35.10
N LEU A 90 20.14 -2.11 -35.80
CA LEU A 90 19.68 -3.07 -36.85
C LEU A 90 19.55 -4.60 -36.53
N PRO A 91 18.79 -5.42 -37.31
CA PRO A 91 17.32 -5.56 -37.38
C PRO A 91 16.83 -7.05 -37.24
N PRO A 92 15.51 -7.37 -37.29
CA PRO A 92 14.96 -8.68 -36.95
C PRO A 92 14.74 -9.60 -38.18
N VAL A 93 14.74 -10.92 -37.95
CA VAL A 93 14.33 -11.93 -38.96
C VAL A 93 12.96 -12.49 -38.55
N ALA A 94 12.00 -12.35 -39.47
CA ALA A 94 10.63 -12.84 -39.37
C ALA A 94 10.50 -14.32 -39.79
N PHE A 95 9.50 -15.03 -39.30
CA PHE A 95 8.76 -16.03 -40.09
C PHE A 95 7.31 -16.18 -39.61
N SER A 96 6.42 -16.41 -40.56
CA SER A 96 4.96 -16.45 -40.43
C SER A 96 4.38 -17.73 -41.09
N THR A 97 3.12 -18.00 -40.76
CA THR A 97 2.04 -18.74 -41.48
C THR A 97 1.76 -20.24 -41.29
N ALA A 98 0.46 -20.48 -40.98
CA ALA A 98 -0.50 -21.49 -41.46
C ALA A 98 -0.27 -22.99 -41.14
N GLY A 99 -1.26 -23.88 -40.94
CA GLY A 99 -2.72 -23.89 -41.03
C GLY A 99 -3.21 -25.37 -41.15
N SER A 100 -4.50 -25.64 -40.93
CA SER A 100 -5.33 -26.75 -41.49
C SER A 100 -6.06 -27.75 -40.55
N VAL A 101 -7.38 -27.55 -40.55
CA VAL A 101 -8.63 -28.36 -40.43
C VAL A 101 -8.63 -29.88 -40.71
N PHE A 102 -9.50 -30.63 -40.00
CA PHE A 102 -10.52 -31.67 -40.38
C PHE A 102 -10.74 -32.64 -39.18
N GLY A 103 -11.92 -33.18 -38.80
CA GLY A 103 -13.25 -33.33 -39.40
C GLY A 103 -14.31 -33.83 -38.37
N HIS A 104 -15.44 -34.35 -38.87
CA HIS A 104 -16.82 -34.24 -38.38
C HIS A 104 -17.38 -35.44 -37.53
N VAL A 105 -18.55 -35.20 -36.92
CA VAL A 105 -19.39 -35.96 -35.92
C VAL A 105 -20.21 -37.13 -36.54
N PRO A 106 -20.98 -37.99 -35.79
CA PRO A 106 -22.33 -37.69 -35.21
C PRO A 106 -22.63 -38.35 -33.81
N ALA A 107 -23.36 -37.75 -32.86
CA ALA A 107 -24.81 -37.57 -32.66
C ALA A 107 -25.59 -38.77 -32.04
N ALA A 108 -26.11 -38.61 -30.82
CA ALA A 108 -27.33 -39.25 -30.29
C ALA A 108 -27.85 -38.49 -29.03
N ALA A 109 -29.16 -38.26 -28.98
CA ALA A 109 -29.95 -37.62 -27.90
C ALA A 109 -31.27 -38.45 -27.73
N PRO A 110 -32.32 -38.03 -26.99
CA PRO A 110 -32.47 -37.31 -25.70
C PRO A 110 -33.53 -37.97 -24.75
N VAL A 111 -33.60 -37.62 -23.45
CA VAL A 111 -34.87 -37.61 -22.64
C VAL A 111 -34.69 -36.85 -21.28
N PRO A 112 -35.73 -36.37 -20.56
CA PRO A 112 -35.96 -34.92 -20.41
C PRO A 112 -36.28 -34.41 -18.97
N LEU A 113 -36.43 -33.08 -18.88
CA LEU A 113 -37.34 -32.29 -18.02
C LEU A 113 -37.08 -32.17 -16.51
N LEU A 114 -36.60 -30.99 -16.09
CA LEU A 114 -37.35 -30.12 -15.17
C LEU A 114 -36.90 -28.66 -15.32
N ALA A 115 -37.82 -27.83 -15.80
CA ALA A 115 -37.72 -26.38 -15.72
C ALA A 115 -38.14 -25.94 -14.32
N SER A 116 -37.36 -25.09 -13.64
CA SER A 116 -37.94 -24.05 -12.80
C SER A 116 -36.92 -23.01 -12.31
N ALA A 117 -37.37 -21.76 -12.38
CA ALA A 117 -36.99 -20.61 -11.57
C ALA A 117 -35.60 -20.00 -11.79
N ALA A 118 -35.62 -18.98 -12.65
CA ALA A 118 -34.90 -17.73 -12.40
C ALA A 118 -35.17 -17.26 -10.96
N GLY A 119 -34.15 -17.39 -10.12
CA GLY A 119 -34.06 -16.78 -8.81
C GLY A 119 -32.60 -16.49 -8.60
N GLY A 120 -32.17 -15.26 -8.90
CA GLY A 120 -30.83 -14.81 -8.60
C GLY A 120 -30.56 -15.06 -7.13
N SER A 121 -29.76 -16.09 -6.85
CA SER A 121 -29.24 -16.37 -5.54
C SER A 121 -28.38 -15.16 -5.18
N ARG A 122 -28.97 -14.23 -4.43
CA ARG A 122 -28.21 -13.28 -3.63
C ARG A 122 -27.39 -14.17 -2.71
N ILE A 123 -26.12 -14.33 -3.04
CA ILE A 123 -25.13 -14.75 -2.06
C ILE A 123 -25.27 -13.71 -0.95
N ALA A 124 -25.96 -14.09 0.11
CA ALA A 124 -25.96 -13.34 1.34
C ALA A 124 -24.49 -13.26 1.71
N THR A 125 -23.93 -12.06 1.58
CA THR A 125 -22.62 -11.73 2.13
C THR A 125 -22.77 -11.92 3.63
N ALA A 126 -22.54 -13.14 4.10
CA ALA A 126 -22.29 -13.41 5.49
C ALA A 126 -20.99 -12.65 5.76
N VAL A 127 -21.14 -11.42 6.26
CA VAL A 127 -20.06 -10.65 6.84
C VAL A 127 -19.65 -11.46 8.04
N VAL A 128 -18.72 -12.39 7.83
CA VAL A 128 -17.97 -13.00 8.92
C VAL A 128 -17.17 -11.84 9.49
N GLU A 129 -17.68 -11.23 10.55
CA GLU A 129 -16.88 -10.26 11.28
C GLU A 129 -15.65 -11.02 11.78
N PRO A 130 -14.44 -10.62 11.40
CA PRO A 130 -13.24 -11.33 11.83
C PRO A 130 -13.21 -11.34 13.35
N GLU A 131 -12.96 -12.50 13.97
CA GLU A 131 -12.79 -12.69 15.42
C GLU A 131 -11.50 -12.03 15.96
N SER A 132 -11.11 -10.91 15.37
CA SER A 132 -9.89 -10.18 15.68
C SER A 132 -10.16 -9.11 16.72
N PRO A 133 -9.22 -8.88 17.64
CA PRO A 133 -9.41 -7.92 18.72
C PRO A 133 -9.65 -6.51 18.19
N ALA A 134 -10.59 -5.78 18.80
CA ALA A 134 -10.80 -4.38 18.46
C ALA A 134 -9.61 -3.51 18.92
N TYR A 135 -9.17 -2.60 18.05
CA TYR A 135 -8.18 -1.59 18.35
C TYR A 135 -8.71 -0.63 19.42
N LYS A 136 -7.96 -0.50 20.52
CA LYS A 136 -8.28 0.38 21.63
C LYS A 136 -7.21 1.48 21.70
N PRO A 137 -7.57 2.74 21.36
CA PRO A 137 -6.67 3.86 21.56
C PRO A 137 -6.28 3.97 23.04
N TRP A 138 -5.00 4.13 23.28
CA TRP A 138 -4.43 4.45 24.57
C TRP A 138 -4.97 5.79 25.06
N THR A 139 -5.45 5.78 26.30
CA THR A 139 -5.94 6.99 26.96
C THR A 139 -4.77 7.71 27.59
N ILE A 140 -4.69 9.03 27.37
CA ILE A 140 -3.58 9.83 27.85
C ILE A 140 -3.53 9.79 29.38
N ARG A 141 -2.50 9.12 29.91
CA ARG A 141 -2.16 9.14 31.34
C ARG A 141 -1.08 10.19 31.57
N ARG A 142 -1.15 10.90 32.69
CA ARG A 142 -0.11 11.88 33.07
C ARG A 142 1.09 11.17 33.69
N PHE A 143 2.26 11.30 33.07
CA PHE A 143 3.54 10.79 33.58
C PHE A 143 4.41 11.90 34.18
N GLY A 144 4.10 13.17 33.92
CA GLY A 144 4.84 14.30 34.46
C GLY A 144 4.38 15.63 33.88
N SER A 145 5.18 16.67 34.11
CA SER A 145 5.03 17.98 33.50
C SER A 145 5.93 18.14 32.27
N ILE A 146 5.72 19.23 31.54
CA ILE A 146 6.54 19.61 30.38
C ILE A 146 8.02 19.82 30.75
N ASP A 147 8.32 20.16 32.01
CA ASP A 147 9.70 20.33 32.51
C ASP A 147 10.54 19.05 32.36
N VAL A 148 9.87 17.89 32.39
CA VAL A 148 10.52 16.60 32.13
C VAL A 148 10.98 16.52 30.67
N LEU A 149 10.16 16.96 29.72
CA LEU A 149 10.55 17.01 28.31
C LEU A 149 11.64 18.05 28.06
N ASP A 150 11.57 19.21 28.70
CA ASP A 150 12.55 20.28 28.56
C ASP A 150 13.92 19.94 29.17
N SER A 151 13.96 18.99 30.11
CA SER A 151 15.19 18.51 30.75
C SER A 151 15.83 17.30 30.05
N LEU A 152 15.35 16.92 28.85
CA LEU A 152 16.04 15.95 28.01
C LEU A 152 17.38 16.53 27.51
N PRO A 153 18.48 15.75 27.50
CA PRO A 153 18.55 14.28 27.62
C PRO A 153 18.91 13.77 29.03
N SER A 154 18.58 14.49 30.11
CA SER A 154 18.97 14.08 31.46
C SER A 154 18.48 12.65 31.79
N ARG A 155 19.29 11.87 32.54
CA ARG A 155 19.00 10.46 32.82
C ARG A 155 17.63 10.23 33.46
N ARG A 156 17.22 11.13 34.36
CA ARG A 156 15.93 11.05 35.05
C ARG A 156 14.77 11.33 34.10
N ALA A 157 14.87 12.38 33.29
CA ALA A 157 13.86 12.69 32.29
C ALA A 157 13.73 11.58 31.24
N ALA A 158 14.86 11.07 30.75
CA ALA A 158 14.89 9.97 29.81
C ALA A 158 14.23 8.70 30.39
N ALA A 159 14.47 8.38 31.66
CA ALA A 159 13.82 7.24 32.32
C ALA A 159 12.30 7.39 32.37
N SER A 160 11.78 8.57 32.77
CA SER A 160 10.34 8.83 32.81
C SER A 160 9.70 8.80 31.41
N VAL A 161 10.39 9.33 30.40
CA VAL A 161 9.91 9.29 29.01
C VAL A 161 9.88 7.86 28.48
N ARG A 162 10.90 7.03 28.77
CA ARG A 162 10.90 5.61 28.40
C ARG A 162 9.79 4.81 29.06
N GLU A 163 9.46 5.13 30.32
CA GLU A 163 8.34 4.50 31.03
C GLU A 163 7.01 4.79 30.32
N ALA A 164 6.79 6.04 29.91
CA ALA A 164 5.63 6.42 29.12
C ALA A 164 5.60 5.73 27.75
N ILE A 165 6.73 5.69 27.04
CA ILE A 165 6.86 4.98 25.74
C ILE A 165 6.50 3.51 25.90
N ARG A 166 7.06 2.82 26.90
CA ARG A 166 6.77 1.40 27.17
C ARG A 166 5.28 1.18 27.39
N ALA A 167 4.65 2.00 28.23
CA ALA A 167 3.21 1.87 28.50
C ALA A 167 2.33 2.10 27.27
N ILE A 168 2.77 2.95 26.33
CA ILE A 168 2.06 3.17 25.05
C ILE A 168 2.27 1.99 24.11
N VAL A 169 3.51 1.51 23.95
CA VAL A 169 3.83 0.38 23.06
C VAL A 169 3.21 -0.93 23.56
N GLU A 170 3.18 -1.17 24.87
CA GLU A 170 2.52 -2.35 25.45
C GLU A 170 1.00 -2.34 25.17
N ALA A 171 0.37 -1.16 25.16
CA ALA A 171 -1.06 -1.05 24.95
C ALA A 171 -1.46 -1.00 23.45
N GLU A 172 -0.68 -0.32 22.62
CA GLU A 172 -1.02 -0.05 21.22
C GLU A 172 -0.04 -0.69 20.21
N GLY A 173 0.97 -1.43 20.64
CA GLY A 173 1.96 -2.06 19.77
C GLY A 173 1.33 -2.95 18.70
N PRO A 174 1.80 -2.89 17.44
CA PRO A 174 2.77 -1.95 16.87
C PRO A 174 2.22 -0.51 16.73
N VAL A 175 3.07 0.51 17.00
CA VAL A 175 2.68 1.94 16.98
C VAL A 175 3.56 2.76 16.04
N HIS A 176 2.96 3.59 15.17
CA HIS A 176 3.71 4.50 14.29
C HIS A 176 4.43 5.59 15.10
N GLN A 177 5.67 5.93 14.71
CA GLN A 177 6.55 6.89 15.41
C GLN A 177 5.92 8.27 15.66
N GLU A 178 5.16 8.80 14.70
CA GLU A 178 4.48 10.10 14.86
C GLU A 178 3.40 10.01 15.95
N ARG A 179 2.66 8.91 15.98
CA ARG A 179 1.61 8.66 16.98
C ARG A 179 2.22 8.46 18.35
N LEU A 180 3.29 7.67 18.45
CA LEU A 180 4.03 7.44 19.69
C LEU A 180 4.53 8.76 20.27
N ALA A 181 5.28 9.54 19.47
CA ALA A 181 5.82 10.83 19.91
C ALA A 181 4.72 11.78 20.41
N LYS A 182 3.59 11.86 19.68
CA LYS A 182 2.46 12.71 20.07
C LYS A 182 1.81 12.26 21.37
N LEU A 183 1.57 10.97 21.56
CA LEU A 183 0.99 10.43 22.79
C LEU A 183 1.93 10.62 23.99
N THR A 184 3.23 10.37 23.79
CA THR A 184 4.23 10.61 24.83
C THR A 184 4.29 12.08 25.21
N CYS A 185 4.32 13.01 24.25
CA CYS A 185 4.30 14.44 24.56
C CYS A 185 3.03 14.87 25.30
N ALA A 186 1.87 14.36 24.88
CA ALA A 186 0.60 14.63 25.53
C ALA A 186 0.56 14.09 26.98
N ALA A 187 1.23 12.97 27.25
CA ALA A 187 1.37 12.39 28.59
C ALA A 187 2.17 13.29 29.57
N PHE A 188 2.97 14.22 29.05
CA PHE A 188 3.68 15.25 29.82
C PHE A 188 3.03 16.64 29.72
N GLY A 189 1.80 16.72 29.17
CA GLY A 189 1.03 17.97 29.09
C GLY A 189 1.33 18.85 27.87
N LEU A 190 2.07 18.34 26.87
CA LEU A 190 2.33 19.06 25.63
C LEU A 190 1.39 18.59 24.51
N ASN A 191 0.37 19.41 24.18
CA ASN A 191 -0.61 19.09 23.14
C ASN A 191 -0.13 19.41 21.71
N LYS A 192 0.74 20.42 21.55
CA LYS A 192 1.28 20.84 20.26
C LYS A 192 2.75 20.44 20.18
N VAL A 193 3.02 19.44 19.36
CA VAL A 193 4.36 18.87 19.19
C VAL A 193 4.97 19.41 17.89
N ASN A 194 6.23 19.83 17.95
CA ASN A 194 7.01 20.19 16.77
C ASN A 194 7.94 19.03 16.39
N PRO A 195 8.48 18.99 15.16
CA PRO A 195 9.34 17.89 14.72
C PRO A 195 10.58 17.68 15.60
N GLN A 196 11.18 18.76 16.10
CA GLN A 196 12.35 18.69 16.98
C GLN A 196 12.03 17.94 18.28
N ARG A 197 10.90 18.26 18.92
CA ARG A 197 10.47 17.56 20.14
C ARG A 197 10.07 16.12 19.86
N SER A 198 9.42 15.84 18.73
CA SER A 198 9.15 14.46 18.32
C SER A 198 10.46 13.66 18.24
N ASN A 199 11.47 14.21 17.56
CA ASN A 199 12.78 13.56 17.45
C ASN A 199 13.44 13.38 18.81
N SER A 200 13.46 14.40 19.68
CA SER A 200 14.04 14.28 21.03
C SER A 200 13.36 13.20 21.88
N VAL A 201 12.06 12.95 21.70
CA VAL A 201 11.35 11.86 22.38
C VAL A 201 11.74 10.50 21.78
N LEU A 202 11.82 10.41 20.45
CA LEU A 202 12.20 9.18 19.75
C LEU A 202 13.67 8.81 19.98
N ASP A 203 14.56 9.77 20.17
CA ASP A 203 15.99 9.55 20.48
C ASP A 203 16.20 8.90 21.87
N VAL A 204 15.20 9.01 22.76
CA VAL A 204 15.22 8.42 24.10
C VAL A 204 14.81 6.94 24.10
N LEU A 205 14.25 6.46 22.99
CA LEU A 205 13.78 5.11 22.81
C LEU A 205 14.89 4.09 23.05
N ASP A 206 14.59 3.11 23.90
CA ASP A 206 15.54 2.05 24.22
C ASP A 206 15.50 0.97 23.13
N THR A 207 16.53 0.95 22.28
CA THR A 207 16.67 0.00 21.16
C THR A 207 16.92 -1.43 21.62
N SER A 208 17.18 -1.67 22.92
CA SER A 208 17.27 -3.02 23.47
C SER A 208 15.89 -3.63 23.78
N VAL A 209 14.88 -2.78 24.00
CA VAL A 209 13.51 -3.18 24.35
C VAL A 209 12.55 -2.96 23.19
N HIS A 210 12.88 -2.08 22.26
CA HIS A 210 12.01 -1.73 21.14
C HIS A 210 12.78 -1.81 19.82
N ARG A 211 12.07 -2.21 18.77
CA ARG A 211 12.56 -2.24 17.39
C ARG A 211 11.75 -1.28 16.54
N CYS A 212 12.41 -0.41 15.78
CA CYS A 212 11.77 0.39 14.75
C CYS A 212 11.92 -0.34 13.41
N ASP A 213 10.83 -0.46 12.65
CA ASP A 213 10.88 -1.01 11.30
C ASP A 213 11.06 0.05 10.21
N GLU A 214 11.18 -0.41 8.97
CA GLU A 214 11.41 0.45 7.80
C GLU A 214 10.22 1.39 7.51
N ASP A 215 9.01 1.02 7.96
CA ASP A 215 7.78 1.81 7.87
C ASP A 215 7.63 2.82 9.03
N GLY A 216 8.58 2.86 9.97
CA GLY A 216 8.54 3.75 11.12
C GLY A 216 7.58 3.31 12.24
N PHE A 217 7.26 2.02 12.32
CA PHE A 217 6.52 1.43 13.44
C PHE A 217 7.46 0.90 14.51
N ILE A 218 7.11 1.19 15.75
CA ILE A 218 7.79 0.71 16.94
C ILE A 218 7.07 -0.56 17.42
N TRP A 219 7.88 -1.60 17.54
CA TRP A 219 7.53 -2.92 18.04
C TRP A 219 8.20 -3.16 19.39
N ASP A 220 7.58 -3.96 20.24
CA ASP A 220 8.27 -4.58 21.36
C ASP A 220 9.30 -5.58 20.81
N ALA A 221 10.52 -5.57 21.35
CA ALA A 221 11.62 -6.42 20.87
C ALA A 221 11.37 -7.93 21.09
N SER A 222 10.43 -8.29 21.96
CA SER A 222 10.01 -9.68 22.17
C SER A 222 9.09 -10.23 21.08
N ILE A 223 8.49 -9.35 20.25
CA ILE A 223 7.57 -9.74 19.18
C ILE A 223 8.36 -9.95 17.89
N ASP A 224 8.26 -11.15 17.33
CA ASP A 224 8.74 -11.42 15.98
C ASP A 224 7.70 -10.93 14.95
N ARG A 225 8.10 -10.00 14.09
CA ARG A 225 7.25 -9.40 13.05
C ARG A 225 6.83 -10.41 11.99
N GLU A 226 7.70 -11.37 11.68
CA GLU A 226 7.44 -12.36 10.64
C GLU A 226 6.49 -13.44 11.15
N GLU A 227 6.54 -13.81 12.43
CA GLU A 227 5.63 -14.79 13.02
C GLU A 227 4.30 -14.19 13.48
N TRP A 228 4.26 -12.91 13.85
CA TRP A 228 3.08 -12.25 14.39
C TRP A 228 1.91 -12.21 13.40
N SER A 229 0.80 -12.88 13.72
CA SER A 229 -0.35 -13.08 12.83
C SER A 229 -1.60 -12.27 13.22
N GLU A 230 -1.53 -11.48 14.29
CA GLU A 230 -2.68 -10.72 14.76
C GLU A 230 -2.90 -9.43 13.94
N PHE A 231 -4.11 -8.91 13.98
CA PHE A 231 -4.44 -7.57 13.50
C PHE A 231 -5.59 -7.03 14.33
N ARG A 232 -5.71 -5.70 14.42
CA ARG A 232 -6.76 -5.07 15.22
C ARG A 232 -7.77 -4.34 14.36
N THR A 233 -9.03 -4.73 14.48
CA THR A 233 -10.14 -4.09 13.77
C THR A 233 -10.37 -2.69 14.34
N THR A 234 -10.72 -1.72 13.50
CA THR A 234 -10.99 -0.36 13.98
C THR A 234 -12.49 -0.11 13.93
N GLY A 235 -13.10 0.15 15.09
CA GLY A 235 -14.52 0.51 15.19
C GLY A 235 -14.81 1.86 14.52
N GLN A 236 -16.08 2.07 14.13
CA GLN A 236 -16.48 3.27 13.38
C GLN A 236 -16.26 4.61 14.12
N ASP A 237 -16.18 4.55 15.46
CA ASP A 237 -15.99 5.73 16.32
C ASP A 237 -14.52 6.05 16.60
N VAL A 238 -13.59 5.26 16.06
CA VAL A 238 -12.15 5.43 16.28
C VAL A 238 -11.48 5.99 15.03
N ASP A 239 -10.95 7.20 15.12
CA ASP A 239 -10.19 7.83 14.05
C ASP A 239 -8.73 7.32 14.03
N ARG A 240 -8.51 6.16 13.40
CA ARG A 240 -7.18 5.60 13.14
C ARG A 240 -6.79 5.89 11.69
N LYS A 241 -5.80 6.77 11.52
CA LYS A 241 -5.25 7.08 10.20
C LYS A 241 -4.67 5.81 9.53
N PRO A 242 -4.87 5.62 8.22
CA PRO A 242 -4.31 4.50 7.47
C PRO A 242 -2.78 4.38 7.59
N GLU A 243 -2.08 5.52 7.65
CA GLU A 243 -0.63 5.58 7.80
C GLU A 243 -0.16 5.11 9.19
N HIS A 244 -1.07 5.03 10.16
CA HIS A 244 -0.82 4.49 11.50
C HIS A 244 -1.24 3.02 11.64
N ILE A 245 -1.50 2.34 10.52
CA ILE A 245 -1.72 0.90 10.45
C ILE A 245 -0.47 0.27 9.84
N SER A 246 0.12 -0.70 10.54
CA SER A 246 1.35 -1.35 10.06
C SER A 246 1.06 -2.19 8.83
N VAL A 247 2.05 -2.34 7.94
CA VAL A 247 1.94 -3.25 6.79
C VAL A 247 1.68 -4.69 7.24
N VAL A 248 2.20 -5.06 8.40
CA VAL A 248 2.02 -6.38 9.02
C VAL A 248 0.55 -6.60 9.43
N GLU A 249 -0.10 -5.61 10.04
CA GLU A 249 -1.55 -5.67 10.36
C GLU A 249 -2.38 -5.75 9.08
N LEU A 250 -2.04 -4.97 8.05
CA LEU A 250 -2.73 -5.00 6.76
C LEU A 250 -2.61 -6.37 6.09
N ARG A 251 -1.39 -6.92 6.03
CA ARG A 251 -1.11 -8.27 5.54
C ARG A 251 -1.94 -9.30 6.29
N ASN A 252 -1.94 -9.28 7.62
CA ASN A 252 -2.68 -10.26 8.42
C ASN A 252 -4.18 -10.21 8.16
N ALA A 253 -4.74 -9.01 8.08
CA ALA A 253 -6.14 -8.84 7.70
C ALA A 253 -6.42 -9.39 6.29
N MET A 254 -5.53 -9.13 5.33
CA MET A 254 -5.67 -9.61 3.95
C MET A 254 -5.58 -11.14 3.87
N VAL A 255 -4.64 -11.77 4.58
CA VAL A 255 -4.50 -13.23 4.68
C VAL A 255 -5.79 -13.85 5.21
N GLU A 256 -6.38 -13.30 6.28
CA GLU A 256 -7.62 -13.82 6.83
C GLU A 256 -8.81 -13.65 5.86
N ILE A 257 -8.92 -12.50 5.18
CA ILE A 257 -9.96 -12.26 4.16
C ILE A 257 -9.84 -13.27 3.00
N VAL A 258 -8.62 -13.48 2.48
CA VAL A 258 -8.35 -14.40 1.37
C VAL A 258 -8.66 -15.84 1.80
N ARG A 259 -8.26 -16.22 3.03
CA ARG A 259 -8.54 -17.53 3.62
C ARG A 259 -10.03 -17.82 3.68
N LEU A 260 -10.83 -16.86 4.13
CA LEU A 260 -12.29 -17.01 4.24
C LEU A 260 -12.98 -17.03 2.87
N SER A 261 -12.43 -16.31 1.89
CA SER A 261 -13.02 -16.18 0.55
C SER A 261 -12.63 -17.31 -0.42
N GLY A 262 -11.51 -18.01 -0.17
CA GLY A 262 -10.97 -19.03 -1.08
C GLY A 262 -10.31 -18.46 -2.34
N GLY A 263 -9.99 -17.16 -2.34
CA GLY A 263 -9.52 -16.40 -3.49
C GLY A 263 -10.40 -15.17 -3.75
N ILE A 264 -9.77 -14.02 -3.96
CA ILE A 264 -10.49 -12.74 -4.04
C ILE A 264 -9.77 -11.77 -4.97
N SER A 265 -10.51 -10.98 -5.75
CA SER A 265 -9.88 -9.98 -6.62
C SER A 265 -9.18 -8.89 -5.81
N VAL A 266 -8.13 -8.27 -6.34
CA VAL A 266 -7.38 -7.20 -5.64
C VAL A 266 -8.30 -6.04 -5.22
N SER A 267 -9.23 -5.63 -6.10
CA SER A 267 -10.18 -4.56 -5.81
C SER A 267 -11.17 -4.93 -4.69
N GLU A 268 -11.57 -6.20 -4.62
CA GLU A 268 -12.45 -6.71 -3.59
C GLU A 268 -11.72 -6.82 -2.25
N LEU A 269 -10.49 -7.36 -2.26
CA LEU A 269 -9.62 -7.45 -1.10
C LEU A 269 -9.42 -6.08 -0.45
N HIS A 270 -9.04 -5.07 -1.23
CA HIS A 270 -8.88 -3.70 -0.72
C HIS A 270 -10.16 -3.15 -0.08
N ARG A 271 -11.32 -3.45 -0.64
CA ARG A 271 -12.59 -2.98 -0.10
C ARG A 271 -12.87 -3.62 1.26
N GLU A 272 -12.69 -4.94 1.37
CA GLU A 272 -12.91 -5.67 2.61
C GLU A 272 -11.88 -5.28 3.67
N THR A 273 -10.59 -5.14 3.31
CA THR A 273 -9.54 -4.70 4.26
C THR A 273 -9.84 -3.31 4.82
N ILE A 274 -10.27 -2.34 4.01
CA ILE A 274 -10.65 -1.01 4.52
C ILE A 274 -11.80 -1.09 5.52
N ARG A 275 -12.79 -1.96 5.24
CA ARG A 275 -13.94 -2.15 6.13
C ARG A 275 -13.49 -2.68 7.50
N VAL A 276 -12.54 -3.62 7.53
CA VAL A 276 -11.93 -4.14 8.78
C VAL A 276 -11.31 -3.03 9.63
N PHE A 277 -10.71 -2.03 8.98
CA PHE A 277 -10.10 -0.87 9.65
C PHE A 277 -11.04 0.35 9.73
N GLY A 278 -12.35 0.16 9.64
CA GLY A 278 -13.36 1.21 9.87
C GLY A 278 -13.43 2.30 8.78
N GLY A 279 -12.66 2.15 7.70
CA GLY A 279 -12.65 3.10 6.60
C GLY A 279 -13.88 2.96 5.70
N LYS A 280 -14.26 4.08 5.05
CA LYS A 280 -15.43 4.14 4.16
C LYS A 280 -15.08 4.45 2.70
N ARG A 281 -13.92 5.07 2.45
CA ARG A 281 -13.52 5.57 1.13
C ARG A 281 -12.10 5.13 0.78
N ARG A 282 -11.90 4.79 -0.49
CA ARG A 282 -10.59 4.53 -1.09
C ARG A 282 -10.03 5.82 -1.67
N THR A 283 -9.20 6.50 -0.89
CA THR A 283 -8.37 7.59 -1.42
C THR A 283 -7.11 7.02 -2.07
N VAL A 284 -6.37 7.85 -2.80
CA VAL A 284 -5.09 7.47 -3.40
C VAL A 284 -4.10 6.98 -2.33
N GLY A 285 -4.00 7.70 -1.20
CA GLY A 285 -3.12 7.33 -0.08
C GLY A 285 -3.52 6.00 0.57
N ILE A 286 -4.81 5.78 0.82
CA ILE A 286 -5.31 4.50 1.37
C ILE A 286 -5.01 3.35 0.42
N THR A 287 -5.24 3.56 -0.89
CA THR A 287 -4.99 2.52 -1.89
C THR A 287 -3.50 2.19 -1.97
N ALA A 288 -2.62 3.20 -1.93
CA ALA A 288 -1.18 2.98 -1.87
C ALA A 288 -0.77 2.14 -0.65
N ARG A 289 -1.30 2.48 0.53
CA ARG A 289 -0.99 1.75 1.77
C ARG A 289 -1.51 0.30 1.76
N LEU A 290 -2.66 0.06 1.14
CA LEU A 290 -3.17 -1.31 0.96
C LEU A 290 -2.32 -2.11 -0.01
N ASN A 291 -1.86 -1.49 -1.10
CA ASN A 291 -0.94 -2.13 -2.03
C ASN A 291 0.37 -2.52 -1.34
N GLU A 292 0.91 -1.66 -0.46
CA GLU A 292 2.10 -1.98 0.35
C GLU A 292 1.85 -3.21 1.24
N GLY A 293 0.70 -3.30 1.90
CA GLY A 293 0.32 -4.46 2.70
C GLY A 293 0.16 -5.75 1.88
N LEU A 294 -0.44 -5.66 0.69
CA LEU A 294 -0.56 -6.79 -0.24
C LEU A 294 0.81 -7.24 -0.74
N GLN A 295 1.66 -6.31 -1.17
CA GLN A 295 3.01 -6.59 -1.64
C GLN A 295 3.84 -7.26 -0.54
N TYR A 296 3.79 -6.73 0.69
CA TYR A 296 4.46 -7.35 1.83
C TYR A 296 3.95 -8.77 2.10
N GLY A 297 2.67 -9.05 1.88
CA GLY A 297 2.12 -10.40 1.95
C GLY A 297 2.61 -11.34 0.85
N VAL A 298 2.88 -10.82 -0.34
CA VAL A 298 3.47 -11.58 -1.44
C VAL A 298 4.96 -11.84 -1.19
N ASP A 299 5.70 -10.82 -0.77
CA ASP A 299 7.14 -10.91 -0.50
C ASP A 299 7.44 -11.83 0.70
N SER A 300 6.53 -11.89 1.68
CA SER A 300 6.59 -12.81 2.83
C SER A 300 6.01 -14.21 2.55
N GLU A 301 5.70 -14.52 1.28
CA GLU A 301 5.17 -15.83 0.85
C GLU A 301 3.92 -16.25 1.65
N ARG A 302 3.05 -15.30 2.00
CA ARG A 302 1.76 -15.57 2.66
C ARG A 302 0.58 -15.45 1.69
N LEU A 303 0.74 -14.60 0.69
CA LEU A 303 -0.21 -14.38 -0.39
C LEU A 303 0.48 -14.60 -1.72
N GLU A 304 -0.28 -14.95 -2.74
CA GLU A 304 0.20 -15.03 -4.11
C GLU A 304 -0.80 -14.38 -5.06
N LEU A 305 -0.29 -13.77 -6.14
CA LEU A 305 -1.11 -13.15 -7.17
C LEU A 305 -1.21 -14.09 -8.38
N ARG A 306 -2.42 -14.59 -8.68
CA ARG A 306 -2.69 -15.40 -9.87
C ARG A 306 -3.59 -14.61 -10.82
N GLY A 307 -2.96 -13.82 -11.68
CA GLY A 307 -3.67 -12.85 -12.53
C GLY A 307 -4.18 -11.67 -11.70
N ASP A 308 -5.50 -11.48 -11.62
CA ASP A 308 -6.15 -10.41 -10.84
C ASP A 308 -6.77 -10.93 -9.53
N VAL A 309 -6.49 -12.19 -9.18
CA VAL A 309 -7.02 -12.86 -7.99
C VAL A 309 -5.88 -13.16 -7.03
N VAL A 310 -6.09 -12.82 -5.76
CA VAL A 310 -5.18 -13.08 -4.65
C VAL A 310 -5.58 -14.39 -3.99
N HIS A 311 -4.61 -15.28 -3.80
CA HIS A 311 -4.77 -16.54 -3.08
C HIS A 311 -3.81 -16.62 -1.89
N LEU A 312 -4.06 -17.57 -0.99
CA LEU A 312 -3.05 -17.94 0.01
C LEU A 312 -1.90 -18.62 -0.71
N PHE A 313 -0.67 -18.30 -0.29
CA PHE A 313 0.51 -18.97 -0.79
C PHE A 313 0.47 -20.47 -0.45
N GLY A 314 0.78 -21.33 -1.42
CA GLY A 314 0.74 -22.78 -1.30
C GLY A 314 1.14 -23.52 -2.57
#